data_AF-A0A1J5R8I6-F1
#
_entry.id   AF-A0A1J5R8I6-F1
#
_cell.length_a   1.000
_cell.length_b   1.000
_cell.length_c   1.000
_cell.angle_alpha   90.00
_cell.angle_beta   90.00
_cell.angle_gamma   90.00
#
_symmetry.space_group_name_H-M   'P 1'
#
loop_
_entity.id
_entity.type
_entity.pdbx_description
1 polymer ?
#
loop_
_entity_poly.entity_id
_entity_poly.type
_entity_poly.pdbx_seq_one_letter_code
_entity_poly.pdbx_strand_id
1 'polypeptide(L)'
;MGLTTGGAIGKTAGGDLTLTASSNFVLTGTGNGLADAGLSNYSVGLTKLSDLSISSVSGSNTAITTVDAALAQVNSMRADMGALQNRFTTTVSSLQTASLNISAARSRIQDTDYAAETAALVRGQILQQAGTAMLAQANQLPNLVLSLLK
;
A
#
# COMPACT_ATOMS: atom_id res chain seq x y z
N MET A 1 0.43 -51.04 24.35
CA MET A 1 -0.93 -50.76 24.85
C MET A 1 -1.40 -49.50 24.13
N GLY A 2 -2.01 -49.60 22.96
CA GLY A 2 -3.45 -49.69 22.75
C GLY A 2 -3.77 -48.56 21.76
N LEU A 3 -4.07 -48.84 20.50
CA LEU A 3 -5.43 -49.21 20.09
C LEU A 3 -5.35 -50.14 18.87
N THR A 4 -5.59 -51.42 19.12
CA THR A 4 -6.14 -52.34 18.12
C THR A 4 -7.61 -52.01 17.94
N THR A 5 -8.01 -51.51 16.79
CA THR A 5 -9.29 -51.85 16.13
C THR A 5 -9.31 -51.21 14.75
N GLY A 6 -8.79 -51.96 13.76
CA GLY A 6 -9.32 -51.84 12.41
C GLY A 6 -10.77 -52.32 12.48
N GLY A 7 -11.68 -51.41 12.82
CA GLY A 7 -13.09 -51.63 12.61
C GLY A 7 -13.30 -51.58 11.10
N ALA A 8 -13.74 -52.68 10.50
CA ALA A 8 -14.24 -52.67 9.14
C ALA A 8 -15.27 -51.53 9.04
N ILE A 9 -15.03 -50.57 8.15
CA ILE A 9 -15.98 -49.48 7.94
C ILE A 9 -17.20 -50.13 7.28
N GLY A 10 -18.21 -50.46 8.09
CA GLY A 10 -19.42 -51.13 7.63
C GLY A 10 -20.00 -50.38 6.44
N LYS A 11 -20.01 -51.04 5.27
CA LYS A 11 -20.62 -50.52 4.05
C LYS A 11 -22.14 -50.60 4.22
N THR A 12 -22.74 -49.60 4.85
CA THR A 12 -24.20 -49.48 4.81
C THR A 12 -24.56 -48.92 3.44
N ALA A 13 -25.14 -49.74 2.57
CA ALA A 13 -25.61 -49.33 1.25
C ALA A 13 -26.80 -48.37 1.42
N GLY A 14 -26.52 -47.08 1.40
CA GLY A 14 -27.56 -46.04 1.47
C GLY A 14 -26.96 -44.64 1.56
N GLY A 15 -26.68 -44.03 0.40
CA GLY A 15 -26.29 -42.62 0.27
C GLY A 15 -25.07 -42.41 -0.63
N ASP A 16 -25.02 -41.25 -1.29
CA ASP A 16 -23.87 -40.79 -2.06
C ASP A 16 -23.02 -39.82 -1.22
N LEU A 17 -21.70 -39.96 -1.29
CA LEU A 17 -20.74 -39.01 -0.72
C LEU A 17 -20.21 -38.11 -1.85
N THR A 18 -20.67 -36.85 -1.89
CA THR A 18 -20.19 -35.86 -2.87
C THR A 18 -19.13 -34.95 -2.26
N LEU A 19 -17.93 -34.94 -2.83
CA LEU A 19 -16.85 -34.04 -2.44
C LEU A 19 -16.76 -32.90 -3.45
N THR A 20 -16.88 -31.66 -2.98
CA THR A 20 -16.78 -30.44 -3.81
C THR A 20 -15.70 -29.53 -3.24
N ALA A 21 -14.80 -29.03 -4.09
CA ALA A 21 -13.72 -28.14 -3.69
C ALA A 21 -13.54 -27.01 -4.71
N SER A 22 -13.16 -25.81 -4.24
CA SER A 22 -12.85 -24.64 -5.07
C SER A 22 -11.44 -24.66 -5.68
N SER A 23 -10.62 -25.64 -5.27
CA SER A 23 -9.25 -25.90 -5.71
C SER A 23 -9.07 -27.40 -5.97
N ASN A 24 -7.91 -27.81 -6.50
CA ASN A 24 -7.58 -29.22 -6.68
C ASN A 24 -7.78 -30.01 -5.38
N PHE A 25 -8.55 -31.09 -5.46
CA PHE A 25 -8.77 -32.00 -4.35
C PHE A 25 -8.10 -33.35 -4.66
N VAL A 26 -7.30 -33.83 -3.72
CA VAL A 26 -6.62 -35.13 -3.83
C VAL A 26 -7.00 -35.95 -2.61
N LEU A 27 -7.66 -37.09 -2.85
CA LEU A 27 -7.85 -38.09 -1.81
C LEU A 27 -6.70 -39.10 -1.88
N THR A 28 -5.85 -39.12 -0.85
CA THR A 28 -4.73 -40.06 -0.73
C THR A 28 -4.84 -40.88 0.55
N GLY A 29 -4.38 -42.13 0.49
CA GLY A 29 -4.37 -43.05 1.61
C GLY A 29 -3.10 -43.87 1.63
N THR A 30 -2.51 -44.02 2.82
CA THR A 30 -1.41 -44.95 3.04
C THR A 30 -1.98 -46.29 3.51
N GLY A 31 -1.69 -47.38 2.78
CA GLY A 31 -2.20 -48.72 3.09
C GLY A 31 -3.63 -48.96 2.59
N ASN A 32 -4.34 -49.93 3.19
CA ASN A 32 -5.64 -50.41 2.69
C ASN A 32 -6.86 -49.58 3.14
N GLY A 33 -6.69 -48.49 3.92
CA GLY A 33 -7.82 -47.79 4.54
C GLY A 33 -8.84 -47.19 3.57
N LEU A 34 -8.39 -46.75 2.38
CA LEU A 34 -9.25 -46.17 1.35
C LEU A 34 -9.99 -47.29 0.58
N ALA A 35 -9.30 -48.40 0.35
CA ALA A 35 -9.85 -49.60 -0.27
C ALA A 35 -10.86 -50.31 0.65
N ASP A 36 -10.62 -50.34 1.97
CA ASP A 36 -11.56 -50.84 2.99
C ASP A 36 -12.82 -49.96 3.05
N ALA A 37 -12.66 -48.65 2.88
CA ALA A 37 -13.75 -47.71 2.65
C ALA A 37 -14.40 -47.81 1.25
N GLY A 38 -13.98 -48.77 0.40
CA GLY A 38 -14.44 -48.96 -0.99
C GLY A 38 -14.32 -47.72 -1.89
N LEU A 39 -13.36 -46.84 -1.59
CA LEU A 39 -13.03 -45.66 -2.38
C LEU A 39 -11.72 -45.92 -3.13
N SER A 40 -11.64 -45.50 -4.39
CA SER A 40 -10.40 -45.56 -5.18
C SER A 40 -9.66 -44.22 -5.12
N ASN A 41 -8.34 -44.23 -5.37
CA ASN A 41 -7.59 -42.98 -5.58
C ASN A 41 -8.26 -42.18 -6.70
N TYR A 42 -8.78 -41.02 -6.34
CA TYR A 42 -9.54 -40.15 -7.22
C TYR A 42 -8.90 -38.77 -7.20
N SER A 43 -8.55 -38.28 -8.38
CA SER A 43 -7.99 -36.94 -8.58
C SER A 43 -8.88 -36.23 -9.58
N VAL A 44 -9.53 -35.16 -9.13
CA VAL A 44 -10.33 -34.28 -10.00
C VAL A 44 -9.55 -32.99 -10.17
N GLY A 45 -9.11 -32.74 -11.40
CA GLY A 45 -8.67 -31.41 -11.81
C GLY A 45 -9.87 -30.48 -11.90
N LEU A 46 -9.64 -29.17 -11.82
CA LEU A 46 -10.70 -28.18 -12.02
C LEU A 46 -11.41 -28.45 -13.35
N THR A 47 -12.72 -28.69 -13.31
CA THR A 47 -13.55 -28.69 -14.52
C THR A 47 -13.51 -27.27 -15.07
N LYS A 48 -12.97 -27.12 -16.29
CA LYS A 48 -12.97 -25.81 -16.94
C LYS A 48 -14.42 -25.40 -17.17
N LEU A 49 -14.70 -24.11 -17.03
CA LEU A 49 -16.04 -23.58 -17.29
C LEU A 49 -16.51 -23.86 -18.73
N SER A 50 -15.57 -24.04 -19.68
CA SER A 50 -15.84 -24.43 -21.07
C SER A 50 -16.36 -25.86 -21.23
N ASP A 51 -16.09 -26.74 -20.26
CA ASP A 51 -16.36 -28.18 -20.38
C ASP A 51 -17.64 -28.57 -19.63
N LEU A 52 -18.36 -27.57 -19.12
CA LEU A 52 -19.49 -27.72 -18.22
C LEU A 52 -20.81 -27.79 -19.00
N SER A 53 -21.54 -28.90 -18.84
CA SER A 53 -22.82 -29.12 -19.53
C SER A 53 -24.02 -28.96 -18.59
N ILE A 54 -25.01 -28.20 -19.05
CA ILE A 54 -26.30 -27.94 -18.36
C ILE A 54 -27.40 -28.90 -18.90
N SER A 55 -27.03 -29.88 -19.72
CA SER A 55 -28.00 -30.79 -20.36
C SER A 55 -28.66 -31.79 -19.40
N SER A 56 -28.21 -31.88 -18.15
CA SER A 56 -28.75 -32.76 -17.12
C SER A 56 -28.86 -32.03 -15.79
N VAL A 57 -29.79 -32.44 -14.92
CA VAL A 57 -29.97 -31.84 -13.59
C VAL A 57 -28.69 -31.91 -12.76
N SER A 58 -27.97 -33.02 -12.82
CA SER A 58 -26.68 -33.18 -12.13
C SER A 58 -25.62 -32.22 -12.68
N GLY A 59 -25.50 -32.13 -14.02
CA GLY A 59 -24.58 -31.19 -14.67
C GLY A 59 -24.87 -29.72 -14.34
N SER A 60 -26.15 -29.34 -14.27
CA SER A 60 -26.58 -28.00 -13.85
C SER A 60 -26.19 -27.68 -12.41
N ASN A 61 -26.33 -28.62 -11.48
CA ASN A 61 -25.92 -28.42 -10.08
C ASN A 61 -24.40 -28.26 -9.95
N THR A 62 -23.62 -29.09 -10.66
CA THR A 62 -22.15 -28.93 -10.73
C THR A 62 -21.76 -27.61 -11.39
N ALA A 63 -22.55 -27.14 -12.36
CA ALA A 63 -22.31 -25.88 -13.04
C ALA A 63 -22.44 -24.69 -12.10
N ILE A 64 -23.52 -24.66 -11.32
CA ILE A 64 -23.77 -23.61 -10.32
C ILE A 64 -22.63 -23.56 -9.30
N THR A 65 -22.24 -24.70 -8.73
CA THR A 65 -21.16 -24.72 -7.71
C THR A 65 -19.82 -24.28 -8.26
N THR A 66 -19.51 -24.62 -9.52
CA THR A 66 -18.27 -24.20 -10.19
C THR A 66 -18.27 -22.70 -10.47
N VAL A 67 -19.40 -22.16 -10.94
CA VAL A 67 -19.58 -20.72 -11.19
C VAL A 67 -19.50 -19.93 -9.88
N ASP A 68 -20.14 -20.41 -8.81
CA ASP A 68 -20.09 -19.76 -7.49
C ASP A 68 -18.66 -19.68 -6.95
N ALA A 69 -17.88 -20.76 -7.10
CA ALA A 69 -16.47 -20.76 -6.74
C ALA A 69 -15.65 -19.74 -7.57
N ALA A 70 -15.88 -19.68 -8.88
CA ALA A 70 -15.23 -18.70 -9.76
C ALA A 70 -15.63 -17.25 -9.41
N LEU A 71 -16.91 -17.00 -9.10
CA LEU A 71 -17.40 -15.70 -8.66
C LEU A 71 -16.82 -15.31 -7.31
N ALA A 72 -16.68 -16.23 -6.37
CA ALA A 72 -16.01 -15.98 -5.10
C ALA A 72 -14.55 -15.56 -5.30
N GLN A 73 -13.83 -16.22 -6.22
CA GLN A 73 -12.47 -15.84 -6.57
C GLN A 73 -12.40 -14.44 -7.20
N VAL A 74 -13.29 -14.12 -8.14
CA VAL A 74 -13.37 -12.78 -8.75
C VAL A 74 -13.69 -11.72 -7.70
N ASN A 75 -14.62 -11.99 -6.80
CA ASN A 75 -14.98 -11.08 -5.71
C ASN A 75 -13.80 -10.86 -4.76
N SER A 76 -13.01 -11.90 -4.45
CA SER A 76 -11.78 -11.75 -3.68
C SER A 76 -10.80 -10.81 -4.37
N MET A 77 -10.54 -11.01 -5.66
CA MET A 77 -9.65 -10.12 -6.44
C MET A 77 -10.17 -8.68 -6.46
N ARG A 78 -11.48 -8.47 -6.60
CA ARG A 78 -12.10 -7.14 -6.55
C ARG A 78 -11.96 -6.49 -5.17
N ALA A 79 -12.08 -7.26 -4.09
CA ALA A 79 -11.87 -6.79 -2.73
C ALA A 79 -10.41 -6.34 -2.52
N ASP A 80 -9.44 -7.12 -2.99
CA ASP A 80 -8.02 -6.76 -2.93
C ASP A 80 -7.71 -5.49 -3.73
N MET A 81 -8.28 -5.37 -4.93
CA MET A 81 -8.17 -4.15 -5.74
C MET A 81 -8.81 -2.93 -5.04
N GLY A 82 -9.93 -3.11 -4.35
CA GLY A 82 -10.56 -2.05 -3.55
C GLY A 82 -9.69 -1.64 -2.36
N ALA A 83 -9.09 -2.60 -1.66
CA ALA A 83 -8.17 -2.34 -0.56
C ALA A 83 -6.93 -1.57 -1.04
N LEU A 84 -6.36 -1.95 -2.19
CA LEU A 84 -5.25 -1.24 -2.81
C LEU A 84 -5.61 0.18 -3.22
N GLN A 85 -6.80 0.41 -3.80
CA GLN A 85 -7.30 1.74 -4.13
C GLN A 85 -7.45 2.63 -2.88
N ASN A 86 -7.97 2.08 -1.78
CA ASN A 86 -8.05 2.81 -0.50
C ASN A 86 -6.65 3.18 0.03
N ARG A 87 -5.71 2.24 -0.07
CA ARG A 87 -4.31 2.48 0.32
C ARG A 87 -3.68 3.57 -0.54
N PHE A 88 -3.86 3.55 -1.86
CA PHE A 88 -3.37 4.60 -2.75
C PHE A 88 -3.98 5.96 -2.42
N THR A 89 -5.29 6.02 -2.16
CA THR A 89 -5.97 7.27 -1.77
C THR A 89 -5.38 7.85 -0.48
N THR A 90 -5.17 7.00 0.53
CA THR A 90 -4.58 7.40 1.81
C THR A 90 -3.12 7.85 1.65
N THR A 91 -2.33 7.10 0.87
CA THR A 91 -0.93 7.44 0.59
C THR A 91 -0.81 8.74 -0.18
N VAL A 92 -1.64 8.97 -1.20
CA VAL A 92 -1.65 10.22 -1.97
C VAL A 92 -1.98 11.42 -1.07
N SER A 93 -3.00 11.31 -0.23
CA SER A 93 -3.36 12.37 0.73
C SER A 93 -2.23 12.69 1.72
N SER A 94 -1.57 11.64 2.22
CA SER A 94 -0.41 11.76 3.12
C SER A 94 0.78 12.45 2.42
N LEU A 95 1.06 12.06 1.16
CA LEU A 95 2.13 12.65 0.36
C LEU A 95 1.85 14.13 0.01
N GLN A 96 0.61 14.48 -0.33
CA GLN A 96 0.21 15.87 -0.57
C GLN A 96 0.42 16.72 0.68
N THR A 97 0.02 16.23 1.85
CA THR A 97 0.23 16.93 3.13
C THR A 97 1.72 17.11 3.42
N ALA A 98 2.53 16.06 3.22
CA ALA A 98 3.98 16.13 3.38
C ALA A 98 4.61 17.16 2.41
N SER A 99 4.18 17.17 1.15
CA SER A 99 4.66 18.12 0.13
C SER A 99 4.32 19.57 0.50
N LEU A 100 3.10 19.83 0.98
CA LEU A 100 2.69 21.15 1.47
C LEU A 100 3.56 21.59 2.66
N ASN A 101 3.78 20.71 3.63
CA ASN A 101 4.62 21.01 4.79
C ASN A 101 6.08 21.30 4.41
N ILE A 102 6.65 20.51 3.50
CA ILE A 102 8.02 20.71 2.99
C ILE A 102 8.13 22.03 2.22
N SER A 103 7.14 22.33 1.36
CA SER A 103 7.11 23.59 0.61
C SER A 103 7.02 24.80 1.54
N ALA A 104 6.17 24.73 2.58
CA ALA A 104 6.03 25.79 3.57
C ALA A 104 7.32 25.97 4.40
N ALA A 105 7.95 24.88 4.83
CA ALA A 105 9.23 24.93 5.53
C ALA A 105 10.33 25.55 4.65
N ARG A 106 10.39 25.16 3.36
CA ARG A 106 11.36 25.72 2.41
C ARG A 106 11.13 27.21 2.17
N SER A 107 9.88 27.66 2.00
CA SER A 107 9.55 29.09 1.87
C SER A 107 10.02 29.87 3.10
N ARG A 108 9.75 29.37 4.32
CA ARG A 108 10.22 30.03 5.55
C ARG A 108 11.73 30.15 5.62
N ILE A 109 12.47 29.12 5.24
CA ILE A 109 13.94 29.17 5.20
C ILE A 109 14.38 30.23 4.18
N GLN A 110 13.89 30.12 2.94
CA GLN A 110 14.31 31.00 1.85
C GLN A 110 13.94 32.48 2.08
N ASP A 111 12.74 32.75 2.60
CA ASP A 111 12.27 34.10 2.91
C ASP A 111 13.06 34.71 4.09
N THR A 112 13.42 33.90 5.09
CA THR A 112 14.24 34.36 6.22
C THR A 112 15.67 34.68 5.78
N ASP A 113 16.25 33.85 4.91
CA ASP A 113 17.58 34.08 4.35
C ASP A 113 17.60 35.34 3.47
N TYR A 114 16.56 35.56 2.64
CA TYR A 114 16.41 36.77 1.84
C TYR A 114 16.29 38.02 2.71
N ALA A 115 15.50 37.97 3.79
CA ALA A 115 15.36 39.08 4.72
C ALA A 115 16.70 39.40 5.42
N ALA A 116 17.45 38.38 5.83
CA ALA A 116 18.76 38.54 6.46
C ALA A 116 19.81 39.13 5.51
N GLU A 117 19.90 38.64 4.28
CA GLU A 117 20.83 39.14 3.25
C GLU A 117 20.48 40.59 2.86
N THR A 118 19.20 40.89 2.67
CA THR A 118 18.74 42.25 2.34
C THR A 118 19.05 43.21 3.48
N ALA A 119 18.85 42.80 4.75
CA ALA A 119 19.22 43.60 5.91
C ALA A 119 20.74 43.83 6.01
N ALA A 120 21.55 42.82 5.67
CA ALA A 120 23.00 42.94 5.63
C ALA A 120 23.47 43.90 4.52
N LEU A 121 22.88 43.80 3.32
CA LEU A 121 23.13 44.71 2.20
C LEU A 121 22.79 46.15 2.56
N VAL A 122 21.58 46.39 3.10
CA VAL A 122 21.13 47.72 3.53
C VAL A 122 22.02 48.27 4.65
N ARG A 123 22.40 47.44 5.62
CA ARG A 123 23.36 47.84 6.67
C ARG A 123 24.70 48.26 6.06
N GLY A 124 25.21 47.52 5.09
CA GLY A 124 26.44 47.85 4.36
C GLY A 124 26.33 49.19 3.62
N GLN A 125 25.23 49.43 2.92
CA GLN A 125 24.97 50.69 2.21
C GLN A 125 24.87 51.88 3.18
N ILE A 126 24.16 51.73 4.31
CA ILE A 126 24.07 52.77 5.35
C ILE A 126 25.44 53.07 5.94
N LEU A 127 26.26 52.05 6.22
CA LEU A 127 27.63 52.26 6.73
C LEU A 127 28.53 52.97 5.71
N GLN A 128 28.38 52.71 4.41
CA GLN A 128 29.12 53.42 3.37
C GLN A 128 28.68 54.89 3.25
N GLN A 129 27.38 55.16 3.27
CA GLN A 129 26.85 56.54 3.28
C GLN A 129 27.22 57.29 4.56
N ALA A 130 27.11 56.64 5.72
CA ALA A 130 27.52 57.22 7.00
C ALA A 130 29.03 57.45 7.06
N GLY A 131 29.85 56.53 6.53
CA GLY A 131 31.31 56.67 6.47
C GLY A 131 31.75 57.84 5.60
N THR A 132 31.11 58.04 4.45
CA THR A 132 31.38 59.19 3.56
C THR A 132 30.91 60.51 4.18
N ALA A 133 29.73 60.54 4.80
CA ALA A 133 29.25 61.73 5.51
C ALA A 133 30.09 62.06 6.76
N MET A 134 30.51 61.06 7.52
CA MET A 134 31.40 61.22 8.67
C MET A 134 32.80 61.68 8.25
N LEU A 135 33.34 61.18 7.14
CA LEU A 135 34.60 61.68 6.58
C LEU A 135 34.46 63.13 6.10
N ALA A 136 33.34 63.49 5.48
CA ALA A 136 33.08 64.88 5.09
C ALA A 136 32.97 65.80 6.31
N GLN A 137 32.25 65.38 7.36
CA GLN A 137 32.13 66.11 8.63
C GLN A 137 33.49 66.25 9.34
N ALA A 138 34.27 65.18 9.38
CA ALA A 138 35.61 65.16 10.00
C ALA A 138 36.60 66.05 9.24
N ASN A 139 36.49 66.16 7.91
CA ASN A 139 37.32 67.08 7.11
C ASN A 139 36.90 68.55 7.25
N GLN A 140 35.65 68.85 7.60
CA GLN A 140 35.18 70.22 7.84
C GLN A 140 35.50 70.73 9.26
N LEU A 141 35.56 69.82 10.24
CA LEU A 141 35.89 70.14 11.63
C LEU A 141 37.21 70.93 11.84
N PRO A 142 38.36 70.58 11.20
CA PRO A 142 39.62 71.30 11.40
C PRO A 142 39.59 72.74 10.87
N ASN A 143 38.78 73.02 9.83
CA ASN A 143 38.63 74.39 9.30
C ASN A 143 37.85 75.30 10.26
N LEU A 144 36.90 74.74 11.01
CA LEU A 144 36.19 75.47 12.07
C LEU A 144 37.11 75.79 13.26
N VAL A 145 38.00 74.87 13.62
CA VAL A 145 38.98 75.10 14.70
C VAL A 145 40.00 76.18 14.31
N LEU A 146 40.42 76.24 13.04
CA LEU A 146 41.30 77.31 12.56
C LEU A 146 40.63 78.70 12.53
N SER A 147 39.30 78.75 12.46
CA SER A 147 38.52 79.99 12.57
C SER A 147 38.39 80.48 14.03
N LEU A 148 38.61 79.61 15.02
CA LEU A 148 38.58 79.92 16.44
C LEU A 148 39.96 80.31 17.01
N LEU A 149 41.02 80.20 16.20
CA LEU A 149 42.41 80.55 16.53
C LEU A 149 42.90 81.85 15.83
N LYS A 150 42.00 82.57 15.17
CA LYS A 150 42.22 83.95 14.68
C LYS A 150 41.43 84.92 15.55
#